data_AF-A0A8S9VV24-F1
#
_entry.id   AF-A0A8S9VV24-F1
#
_cell.length_a   1.000
_cell.length_b   1.000
_cell.length_c   1.000
_cell.angle_alpha   90.00
_cell.angle_beta   90.00
_cell.angle_gamma   90.00
#
_symmetry.space_group_name_H-M   'P 1'
#
loop_
_entity.id
_entity.type
_entity.pdbx_description
1 polymer ?
#
loop_
_entity_poly.entity_id
_entity_poly.type
_entity_poly.pdbx_seq_one_letter_code
_entity_poly.pdbx_strand_id
1 'polypeptide(L)' 'MLDFLFDRPLVSSSEIVDTLNISTVSVNELVKRFEKIGILREITGKKRYKKYFFANYVDIISRGTQNI' A
#
# COMPACT_ATOMS: atom_id res chain seq x y z
N MET A 1 2.69 -6.22 7.71
CA MET A 1 2.24 -5.18 6.75
C MET A 1 3.30 -4.95 5.68
N LEU A 2 4.53 -4.57 6.02
CA LEU A 2 5.58 -4.35 5.01
C LEU A 2 5.88 -5.61 4.20
N ASP A 3 6.00 -6.77 4.85
CA ASP A 3 6.20 -8.06 4.17
C ASP A 3 5.09 -8.35 3.14
N PHE A 4 3.84 -8.11 3.54
CA PHE A 4 2.69 -8.24 2.64
C PHE A 4 2.78 -7.31 1.43
N LEU A 5 3.27 -6.07 1.60
CA LEU A 5 3.42 -5.13 0.50
C LEU A 5 4.58 -5.48 -0.44
N PHE A 6 5.64 -6.14 0.06
CA PHE A 6 6.72 -6.63 -0.79
C PHE A 6 6.25 -7.72 -1.75
N ASP A 7 5.37 -8.62 -1.28
CA ASP A 7 4.77 -9.65 -2.12
C ASP A 7 3.64 -9.10 -3.01
N ARG A 8 2.87 -8.13 -2.49
CA ARG A 8 1.73 -7.51 -3.19
C ARG A 8 1.84 -5.99 -3.12
N PRO A 9 2.48 -5.35 -4.12
CA PRO A 9 2.64 -3.90 -4.12
C PRO A 9 1.35 -3.14 -4.43
N LEU A 10 0.29 -3.83 -4.87
CA LEU A 10 -1.04 -3.27 -5.10
C LEU A 10 -2.06 -3.95 -4.19
N VAL A 11 -2.65 -3.19 -3.26
CA VAL A 11 -3.54 -3.71 -2.23
C VAL A 11 -4.76 -2.83 -2.01
N SER A 12 -5.84 -3.41 -1.48
CA SER A 12 -7.04 -2.72 -1.01
C SER A 12 -7.18 -2.82 0.50
N SER A 13 -7.97 -1.94 1.12
CA SER A 13 -8.20 -1.97 2.57
C SER A 13 -8.81 -3.31 3.03
N SER A 14 -9.67 -3.95 2.22
CA SER A 14 -10.24 -5.25 2.57
C SER A 14 -9.20 -6.36 2.57
N GLU A 15 -8.32 -6.39 1.56
CA GLU A 15 -7.22 -7.39 1.53
C GLU A 15 -6.27 -7.22 2.72
N ILE A 16 -6.02 -5.98 3.17
CA ILE A 16 -5.20 -5.71 4.34
C ILE A 16 -5.89 -6.20 5.62
N VAL A 17 -7.20 -5.99 5.75
CA VAL A 17 -8.00 -6.52 6.88
C VAL A 17 -7.88 -8.04 6.94
N ASP A 18 -8.11 -8.72 5.83
CA ASP A 18 -8.12 -10.17 5.76
C ASP A 18 -6.72 -10.75 6.02
N THR A 19 -5.68 -10.11 5.47
CA THR A 19 -4.29 -10.60 5.59
C THR A 19 -3.70 -10.38 6.97
N LEU A 20 -3.96 -9.23 7.60
CA LEU A 20 -3.41 -8.90 8.92
C LEU A 20 -4.34 -9.33 10.07
N ASN A 21 -5.56 -9.76 9.76
CA ASN A 21 -6.59 -10.15 10.73
C ASN A 21 -6.82 -9.08 11.82
N ILE A 22 -6.94 -7.82 11.40
CA ILE A 22 -7.20 -6.67 12.28
C ILE A 22 -8.44 -5.89 11.83
N SER A 23 -9.00 -5.09 12.73
CA SER A 23 -10.22 -4.34 12.44
C SER A 23 -10.06 -3.37 11.26
N THR A 24 -11.16 -3.12 10.55
CA THR A 24 -11.22 -2.10 9.49
C THR A 24 -10.79 -0.71 9.98
N VAL A 25 -11.09 -0.36 11.23
CA VAL A 25 -10.67 0.91 11.84
C VAL A 25 -9.15 0.97 11.93
N SER A 26 -8.52 -0.08 12.46
CA SER A 26 -7.07 -0.21 12.55
C SER A 26 -6.39 -0.16 11.18
N VAL A 27 -6.97 -0.81 10.17
CA VAL A 27 -6.47 -0.75 8.79
C VAL A 27 -6.55 0.65 8.21
N ASN A 28 -7.66 1.35 8.41
CA ASN A 28 -7.82 2.72 7.92
C ASN A 28 -6.78 3.66 8.54
N GLU A 29 -6.50 3.53 9.84
CA GLU A 29 -5.45 4.30 10.50
C GLU A 29 -4.05 3.93 10.00
N LEU A 30 -3.78 2.63 9.82
CA LEU A 30 -2.51 2.12 9.31
C LEU A 30 -2.22 2.66 7.91
N VAL A 31 -3.20 2.53 7.00
CA VAL A 31 -3.09 3.03 5.62
C VAL A 31 -2.86 4.54 5.62
N LYS A 32 -3.63 5.30 6.41
CA LYS A 32 -3.47 6.76 6.50
C LYS A 32 -2.07 7.15 6.98
N ARG A 33 -1.50 6.41 7.96
CA ARG A 33 -0.12 6.63 8.42
C ARG A 33 0.88 6.32 7.31
N PHE A 34 0.70 5.22 6.59
CA PHE A 34 1.57 4.79 5.50
C PHE A 34 1.53 5.77 4.31
N GLU A 35 0.36 6.32 3.97
CA GLU A 35 0.23 7.39 2.98
C GLU A 35 0.94 8.66 3.44
N LYS A 36 0.76 9.06 4.71
CA LYS A 36 1.41 10.27 5.27
C LYS A 36 2.93 10.23 5.18
N ILE A 37 3.53 9.05 5.35
CA ILE A 37 4.99 8.86 5.26
C ILE A 37 5.46 8.46 3.85
N GLY A 38 4.56 8.44 2.86
CA GLY A 38 4.89 8.18 1.46
C GLY A 38 5.14 6.73 1.08
N ILE A 39 4.85 5.77 1.97
CA ILE A 39 4.96 4.34 1.67
C ILE A 39 3.85 3.91 0.69
N LEU A 40 2.61 4.29 0.99
CA LEU A 40 1.47 4.00 0.12
C LEU A 40 1.03 5.24 -0.66
N ARG A 41 0.52 5.02 -1.87
CA ARG A 41 -0.17 6.02 -2.68
C ARG A 41 -1.52 5.47 -3.12
N GLU A 42 -2.60 6.19 -2.84
CA GLU A 42 -3.92 5.89 -3.41
C GLU A 42 -3.90 6.14 -4.92
N ILE A 43 -4.42 5.18 -5.72
CA ILE A 43 -4.34 5.24 -7.19
C ILE A 43 -5.70 5.24 -7.91
N THR A 44 -6.81 5.17 -7.18
CA THR A 44 -8.15 5.04 -7.77
C THR A 44 -8.91 6.36 -7.84
N GLY A 45 -8.57 7.36 -7.00
CA GLY A 45 -9.29 8.62 -6.89
C GLY A 45 -10.71 8.48 -6.31
N LYS A 46 -11.08 7.31 -5.80
CA LYS A 46 -12.45 7.00 -5.34
C LYS A 46 -12.64 7.26 -3.85
N LYS A 47 -13.89 7.48 -3.44
CA LYS A 47 -14.27 7.56 -2.01
C LYS A 47 -14.32 6.20 -1.32
N ARG A 48 -14.62 5.12 -2.05
CA ARG A 48 -14.76 3.74 -1.55
C ARG A 48 -14.03 2.77 -2.48
N TYR A 49 -13.72 1.57 -1.97
CA TYR A 49 -12.98 0.54 -2.70
C TYR A 49 -11.63 1.05 -3.22
N LYS A 50 -10.95 1.84 -2.40
CA LYS A 50 -9.63 2.40 -2.72
C LYS A 50 -8.61 1.28 -2.87
N LYS A 51 -7.71 1.47 -3.84
CA LYS A 51 -6.49 0.69 -3.99
C LYS A 51 -5.28 1.57 -3.74
N TYR A 52 -4.27 0.96 -3.14
CA TYR A 52 -3.07 1.58 -2.68
C TYR A 52 -1.87 0.88 -3.30
N PHE A 53 -0.92 1.67 -3.76
CA PHE A 53 0.30 1.20 -4.39
C PHE A 53 1.50 1.48 -3.47
N PHE A 54 2.40 0.50 -3.34
CA PHE A 54 3.65 0.63 -2.59
C PHE A 54 4.69 1.45 -3.37
N ALA A 55 4.37 2.74 -3.55
CA ALA A 55 5.09 3.64 -4.44
C ALA A 55 6.58 3.77 -4.09
N ASN A 56 6.92 3.94 -2.80
CA ASN A 56 8.30 4.15 -2.40
C ASN A 56 9.23 2.99 -2.79
N TYR A 57 8.78 1.75 -2.56
CA TYR A 57 9.57 0.57 -2.89
C TYR A 57 9.73 0.40 -4.40
N VAL A 58 8.64 0.51 -5.16
CA VAL A 58 8.70 0.36 -6.62
C VAL A 58 9.54 1.46 -7.27
N ASP A 59 9.48 2.69 -6.76
CA ASP A 59 10.33 3.78 -7.23
C ASP A 59 11.82 3.47 -6.98
N ILE A 60 12.18 2.85 -5.84
CA ILE A 60 13.56 2.43 -5.56
C ILE A 60 14.01 1.35 -6.56
N ILE A 61 13.21 0.31 -6.76
CA ILE A 61 13.54 -0.79 -7.67
C ILE A 61 13.63 -0.32 -9.12
N SER A 62 12.65 0.46 -9.57
CA SER A 62 12.61 1.00 -10.94
C SER A 62 13.87 1.80 -11.28
N ARG A 63 14.36 2.66 -10.36
CA ARG A 63 15.62 3.40 -10.57
C ARG A 63 16.84 2.49 -10.77
N GLY A 64 16.87 1.32 -10.14
CA GLY A 64 17.94 0.34 -10.33
C GLY A 64 17.83 -0.41 -11.66
N THR A 65 16.61 -0.66 -12.14
CA THR A 65 16.34 -1.43 -13.36
C THR A 65 16.37 -0.58 -14.64
N GLN A 66 16.20 0.74 -14.56
CA GLN A 66 16.25 1.63 -15.74
C GLN A 66 17.67 1.86 -16.29
N ASN A 67 18.71 1.40 -15.60
CA ASN A 67 20.12 1.53 -15.99
C ASN A 67 20.71 0.22 -16.57
N ILE A 68 19.88 -0.71 -17.02
CA ILE A 68 20.28 -1.98 -17.65
C ILE A 68 19.85 -2.02 -19.10
#